data_AF-A0A2V8VNC0-F1
#
_entry.id   AF-A0A2V8VNC0-F1
#
_cell.length_a   1.000
_cell.length_b   1.000
_cell.length_c   1.000
_cell.angle_alpha   90.00
_cell.angle_beta   90.00
_cell.angle_gamma   90.00
#
_symmetry.space_group_name_H-M   'P 1'
#
loop_
_entity.id
_entity.type
_entity.pdbx_description
1 polymer ?
#
loop_
_entity_poly.entity_id
_entity_poly.type
_entity_poly.pdbx_seq_one_letter_code
_entity_poly.pdbx_strand_id
1 'polypeptide(L)'
;MMAHGPDFKSGFYDTLPTANVDIAPTVARILILNMPGARGRVLEEALKGGPSVTEYTVLGKTYRSSRKTGLKVKLPTDLDGRAIDPSLTTYSVEL
;
A
#
# COMPACT_ATOMS: atom_id res chain seq x y z
N MET A 1 -10.96 -0.35 1.07
CA MET A 1 -11.37 -0.32 -0.35
C MET A 1 -12.72 -1.02 -0.45
N MET A 2 -13.57 -0.66 -1.40
CA MET A 2 -14.81 -1.38 -1.69
C MET A 2 -14.91 -1.61 -3.21
N ALA A 3 -15.26 -2.83 -3.62
CA ALA A 3 -15.44 -3.22 -5.00
C ALA A 3 -16.71 -4.07 -5.12
N HIS A 4 -17.42 -3.93 -6.24
CA HIS A 4 -18.64 -4.69 -6.52
C HIS A 4 -18.73 -4.95 -8.02
N GLY A 5 -19.02 -6.20 -8.38
CA GLY A 5 -19.13 -6.61 -9.77
C GLY A 5 -19.29 -8.13 -9.91
N PRO A 6 -19.58 -8.62 -11.12
CA PRO A 6 -19.81 -10.03 -11.37
C PRO A 6 -18.58 -10.90 -11.11
N ASP A 7 -17.36 -10.35 -11.21
CA ASP A 7 -16.11 -11.07 -10.99
C ASP A 7 -15.65 -11.09 -9.52
N PHE A 8 -16.25 -10.27 -8.65
CA PHE A 8 -15.92 -10.23 -7.21
C PHE A 8 -16.81 -11.17 -6.40
N LYS A 9 -16.28 -11.73 -5.31
CA LYS A 9 -17.06 -12.47 -4.32
C LYS A 9 -18.05 -11.52 -3.63
N SER A 10 -19.33 -11.92 -3.52
CA SER A 10 -20.37 -11.09 -2.90
C SER A 10 -20.28 -11.15 -1.38
N GLY A 11 -20.47 -10.00 -0.70
CA GLY A 11 -20.46 -9.90 0.76
C GLY A 11 -19.13 -10.28 1.42
N PHE A 12 -18.05 -10.36 0.64
CA PHE A 12 -16.75 -10.80 1.12
C PHE A 12 -16.00 -9.66 1.80
N TYR A 13 -15.50 -9.93 3.01
CA TYR A 13 -14.63 -9.03 3.75
C TYR A 13 -13.20 -9.58 3.71
N ASP A 14 -12.32 -8.89 2.98
CA ASP A 14 -10.92 -9.28 2.85
C ASP A 14 -10.11 -8.84 4.06
N THR A 15 -9.45 -9.80 4.72
CA THR A 15 -8.60 -9.57 5.89
C THR A 15 -7.11 -9.53 5.56
N LEU A 16 -6.73 -9.81 4.31
CA LEU A 16 -5.33 -9.78 3.90
C LEU A 16 -4.86 -8.32 3.72
N PRO A 17 -3.55 -8.04 3.89
CA PRO A 17 -3.00 -6.74 3.57
C PRO A 17 -3.25 -6.38 2.10
N THR A 18 -3.80 -5.19 1.89
CA THR A 18 -4.12 -4.63 0.58
C THR A 18 -3.75 -3.15 0.53
N ALA A 19 -3.46 -2.65 -0.67
CA ALA A 19 -3.13 -1.25 -0.91
C ALA A 19 -3.72 -0.77 -2.25
N ASN A 20 -3.80 0.56 -2.43
CA ASN A 20 -4.33 1.14 -3.67
C ASN A 20 -3.55 0.73 -4.93
N VAL A 21 -2.27 0.35 -4.78
CA VAL A 21 -1.45 -0.14 -5.89
C VAL A 21 -1.99 -1.46 -6.46
N ASP A 22 -2.71 -2.26 -5.67
CA ASP A 22 -3.24 -3.56 -6.09
C ASP A 22 -4.48 -3.44 -7.01
N ILE A 23 -5.08 -2.24 -7.11
CA ILE A 23 -6.29 -2.02 -7.92
C ILE A 23 -6.01 -2.26 -9.41
N ALA A 24 -4.99 -1.59 -9.95
CA ALA A 24 -4.68 -1.64 -11.37
C ALA A 24 -4.43 -3.09 -11.89
N PRO A 25 -3.54 -3.89 -11.27
CA PRO A 25 -3.34 -5.27 -11.71
C PRO A 25 -4.59 -6.15 -11.53
N THR A 26 -5.42 -5.90 -10.50
CA THR A 26 -6.67 -6.65 -10.30
C THR A 26 -7.71 -6.36 -11.38
N VAL A 27 -7.90 -5.10 -11.76
CA VAL A 27 -8.79 -4.73 -12.88
C VAL A 27 -8.26 -5.27 -14.20
N ALA A 28 -6.94 -5.21 -14.43
CA ALA A 28 -6.32 -5.78 -15.62
C ALA A 28 -6.58 -7.29 -15.72
N ARG A 29 -6.50 -8.02 -14.60
CA ARG A 29 -6.80 -9.45 -14.54
C ARG A 29 -8.24 -9.78 -14.96
N ILE A 30 -9.21 -8.98 -14.52
CA ILE A 30 -10.64 -9.13 -14.87
C ILE A 30 -10.85 -8.86 -16.37
N LEU A 31 -10.23 -7.79 -16.88
CA LEU A 31 -10.37 -7.37 -18.28
C LEU A 31 -9.47 -8.15 -19.25
N ILE A 32 -8.68 -9.11 -18.76
CA ILE A 32 -7.73 -9.91 -19.56
C ILE A 32 -6.74 -8.98 -20.30
N LEU A 33 -6.24 -7.96 -19.60
CA LEU A 33 -5.26 -7.00 -20.10
C LEU A 33 -3.89 -7.30 -19.52
N ASN A 34 -2.84 -7.17 -20.34
CA ASN A 34 -1.47 -7.27 -19.88
C ASN A 34 -0.96 -5.90 -19.41
N MET A 35 -0.60 -5.79 -18.13
CA MET A 35 -0.06 -4.56 -17.53
C MET A 35 1.27 -4.84 -16.80
N PRO A 36 2.37 -5.12 -17.51
CA PRO A 36 3.65 -5.53 -16.90
C PRO A 36 4.32 -4.43 -16.06
N GLY A 37 3.93 -3.17 -16.24
CA GLY A 37 4.41 -2.03 -15.44
C GLY A 37 3.55 -1.70 -14.22
N ALA A 38 2.42 -2.40 -14.02
CA ALA A 38 1.60 -2.19 -12.84
C ALA A 38 2.35 -2.68 -11.59
N ARG A 39 2.33 -1.85 -10.55
CA ARG A 39 2.85 -2.23 -9.22
C ARG A 39 1.73 -2.88 -8.40
N GLY A 40 2.10 -3.57 -7.33
CA GLY A 40 1.15 -4.30 -6.49
C GLY A 40 0.92 -5.74 -6.97
N ARG A 41 -0.03 -6.42 -6.34
CA ARG A 41 -0.45 -7.78 -6.68
C ARG A 41 -1.90 -7.80 -7.14
N VAL A 42 -2.29 -8.87 -7.82
CA VAL A 42 -3.71 -9.17 -8.05
C VAL A 42 -4.32 -9.64 -6.73
N LEU A 43 -5.49 -9.11 -6.39
CA LEU A 43 -6.30 -9.54 -5.24
C LEU A 43 -7.15 -10.77 -5.62
N GLU A 44 -6.49 -11.87 -5.98
CA GLU A 44 -7.14 -13.12 -6.44
C GLU A 44 -8.13 -13.65 -5.40
N GLU A 45 -7.86 -13.47 -4.11
CA GLU A 45 -8.74 -13.85 -3.00
C GLU A 45 -10.12 -13.17 -3.06
N ALA A 46 -10.20 -11.97 -3.64
CA ALA A 46 -11.43 -11.22 -3.78
C ALA A 46 -12.24 -11.61 -5.03
N LEU A 47 -11.63 -12.32 -5.99
CA LEU A 47 -12.24 -12.72 -7.25
C LEU A 47 -12.97 -14.05 -7.13
N LYS A 48 -14.07 -14.22 -7.88
CA LYS A 48 -14.79 -15.50 -7.97
C LYS A 48 -13.89 -16.59 -8.53
N GLY A 49 -13.95 -17.77 -7.93
CA GLY A 49 -13.08 -18.90 -8.30
C GLY A 49 -11.62 -18.74 -7.85
N GLY A 50 -11.25 -17.59 -7.27
CA GLY A 50 -9.96 -17.40 -6.62
C GLY A 50 -9.89 -18.06 -5.24
N PRO A 51 -8.67 -18.30 -4.74
CA PRO A 51 -8.42 -19.03 -3.49
C PRO A 51 -9.06 -18.35 -2.26
N SER A 52 -9.23 -19.11 -1.20
CA SER A 52 -9.65 -18.61 0.11
C SER A 52 -8.52 -17.83 0.79
N VAL A 53 -8.86 -16.84 1.61
CA VAL A 53 -7.89 -16.08 2.43
C VAL A 53 -7.06 -16.99 3.34
N THR A 54 -7.61 -18.13 3.76
CA THR A 54 -6.95 -19.11 4.62
C THR A 54 -5.83 -19.86 3.93
N GLU A 55 -5.75 -19.78 2.60
CA GLU A 55 -4.69 -20.42 1.80
C GLU A 55 -3.44 -19.53 1.70
N TYR A 56 -3.52 -18.29 2.18
CA TYR A 56 -2.40 -17.35 2.20
C TYR A 56 -1.69 -17.34 3.55
N THR A 57 -0.36 -17.23 3.49
CA THR A 57 0.47 -16.93 4.66
C THR A 57 1.04 -15.52 4.51
N VAL A 58 0.70 -14.64 5.45
CA VAL A 58 1.23 -13.27 5.47
C VAL A 58 2.62 -13.28 6.11
N LEU A 59 3.64 -12.97 5.32
CA LEU A 59 5.00 -12.81 5.80
C LEU A 59 5.28 -11.32 6.04
N GLY A 60 5.46 -10.94 7.30
CA GLY A 60 5.91 -9.61 7.68
C GLY A 60 7.38 -9.42 7.29
N LYS A 61 7.70 -8.28 6.67
CA LYS A 61 9.09 -7.88 6.42
C LYS A 61 9.28 -6.44 6.84
N THR A 62 10.18 -6.24 7.79
CA THR A 62 10.53 -4.92 8.27
C THR A 62 11.65 -4.33 7.40
N TYR A 63 11.41 -3.15 6.86
CA TYR A 63 12.36 -2.34 6.12
C TYR A 63 12.81 -1.18 6.99
N ARG A 64 14.10 -1.14 7.31
CA ARG A 64 14.72 -0.03 8.04
C ARG A 64 15.55 0.81 7.08
N SER A 65 15.27 2.11 7.01
CA SER A 65 16.10 3.03 6.24
C SER A 65 17.43 3.27 6.95
N SER A 66 18.44 3.67 6.18
CA SER A 66 19.61 4.33 6.78
C SER A 66 19.18 5.64 7.46
N ARG A 67 19.88 5.99 8.55
CA ARG A 67 19.70 7.28 9.23
C ARG A 67 20.20 8.39 8.31
N LYS A 68 19.34 9.37 8.01
CA LYS A 68 19.68 10.56 7.20
C LYS A 68 19.82 11.78 8.10
N THR A 69 20.97 12.43 8.03
CA THR A 69 21.33 13.63 8.78
C THR A 69 21.30 14.87 7.88
N GLY A 70 21.35 16.06 8.49
CA GLY A 70 21.38 17.33 7.76
C GLY A 70 20.01 17.76 7.21
N LEU A 71 18.94 17.18 7.75
CA LEU A 71 17.57 17.55 7.39
C LEU A 71 17.21 18.90 8.00
N LYS A 72 16.41 19.68 7.28
CA LYS A 72 15.74 20.88 7.80
C LYS A 72 14.24 20.59 7.85
N VAL A 73 13.72 20.38 9.05
CA VAL A 73 12.29 20.15 9.26
C VAL A 73 11.64 21.48 9.61
N LYS A 74 10.51 21.80 8.96
CA LYS A 74 9.77 23.05 9.21
C LYS A 74 8.76 22.86 10.32
N LEU A 75 8.60 23.89 11.16
CA LEU A 75 7.62 23.85 12.24
C LEU A 75 6.20 23.92 11.67
N PRO A 76 5.28 23.01 12.06
CA PRO A 76 3.89 23.06 11.61
C PRO A 76 3.14 24.31 12.10
N THR A 77 3.66 24.97 13.14
CA THR A 77 3.05 26.13 13.80
C THR A 77 3.44 27.48 13.19
N ASP A 78 4.38 27.49 12.24
CA ASP A 78 4.74 28.69 11.50
C ASP A 78 4.00 28.74 10.15
N LEU A 79 3.02 29.63 10.05
CA LEU A 79 2.20 29.84 8.86
C LEU A 79 3.03 30.22 7.63
N ASP A 80 4.18 30.87 7.81
CA ASP A 80 5.06 31.28 6.71
C ASP A 80 6.06 30.17 6.30
N GLY A 81 6.11 29.05 7.04
CA GLY A 81 7.00 27.92 6.77
C GLY A 81 8.49 28.27 6.83
N ARG A 82 8.87 29.34 7.53
CA ARG A 82 10.25 29.84 7.61
C ARG A 82 11.00 29.19 8.76
N ALA A 83 10.34 29.03 9.90
CA ALA A 83 10.88 28.45 11.11
C ALA A 83 11.26 26.98 10.92
N ILE A 84 12.46 26.64 11.36
CA ILE A 84 13.03 25.28 11.31
C ILE A 84 13.03 24.75 12.74
N ASP A 85 12.66 23.48 12.90
CA ASP A 85 12.81 22.76 14.16
C ASP A 85 14.29 22.36 14.34
N PRO A 86 15.02 22.95 15.29
CA PRO A 86 16.44 22.65 15.49
C PRO A 86 16.67 21.25 16.10
N SER A 87 15.64 20.62 16.67
CA SER A 87 15.73 19.30 17.29
C SER A 87 15.59 18.15 16.27
N LEU A 88 14.98 18.41 15.11
CA LEU A 88 14.69 17.42 14.08
C LEU A 88 15.65 17.54 12.89
N THR A 89 16.91 17.20 13.12
CA THR A 89 17.98 17.24 12.10
C THR A 89 18.26 15.89 11.45
N THR A 90 17.62 14.83 11.97
CA THR A 90 17.92 13.45 11.59
C THR A 90 16.64 12.61 11.54
N TYR A 91 16.56 11.70 10.58
CA TYR A 91 15.39 10.84 10.40
C TYR A 91 15.78 9.42 9.95
N SER A 92 15.04 8.43 10.42
CA SER A 92 15.06 7.06 9.92
C SER A 92 13.65 6.50 9.97
N VAL A 93 13.32 5.65 8.99
CA VAL A 93 12.01 5.02 8.87
C VAL A 93 12.14 3.53 9.12
N GLU A 94 11.15 2.97 9.80
CA GLU A 94 10.93 1.54 9.93
C GLU A 94 9.50 1.26 9.46
N LEU A 95 9.33 0.34 8.51
CA LEU A 95 8.05 -0.07 7.92
C LEU A 95 7.94 -1.58 7.91
#